data_AF-A0A1Y4JCA9-F1
#
_entry.id   AF-A0A1Y4JCA9-F1
#
_cell.length_a   1.000
_cell.length_b   1.000
_cell.length_c   1.000
_cell.angle_alpha   90.00
_cell.angle_beta   90.00
_cell.angle_gamma   90.00
#
_symmetry.space_group_name_H-M   'P 1'
#
loop_
_entity.id
_entity.type
_entity.pdbx_description
1 polymer ?
#
loop_
_entity_poly.entity_id
_entity_poly.type
_entity_poly.pdbx_seq_one_letter_code
_entity_poly.pdbx_strand_id
1 'polypeptide(L)'
;MNKTKPTLAQQTYEKVCALETMLKAHLDNKKSVPDQRSLMSERPLYLATAGPEMPLSVIRLEDAPDYLPCFDEADLLYGIPGLPILMSYCPEQIMDIGEESYLVGPMVFFRIDHIGNTVSLQVADLYQLAEFLEEHSVILMQGGESFIAIRLD
;
A
#
# COMPACT_ATOMS: atom_id res chain seq x y z
N MET A 1 -20.21 -29.73 43.99
CA MET A 1 -19.50 -29.76 42.69
C MET A 1 -18.97 -28.36 42.41
N ASN A 2 -17.68 -28.14 42.65
CA ASN A 2 -17.05 -26.83 42.42
C ASN A 2 -16.82 -26.65 40.92
N LYS A 3 -17.50 -25.68 40.30
CA LYS A 3 -17.18 -25.22 38.95
C LYS A 3 -15.94 -24.33 39.05
N THR A 4 -14.77 -24.89 38.75
CA THR A 4 -13.52 -24.13 38.65
C THR A 4 -13.64 -23.12 37.51
N LYS A 5 -13.37 -21.84 37.78
CA LYS A 5 -13.42 -20.80 36.74
C LYS A 5 -12.31 -21.07 35.70
N PRO A 6 -12.60 -20.93 34.40
CA PRO A 6 -11.61 -21.17 33.35
C PRO A 6 -10.46 -20.17 33.45
N THR A 7 -9.25 -20.63 33.17
CA THR A 7 -8.05 -19.80 33.17
C THR A 7 -8.07 -18.82 31.99
N LEU A 8 -7.29 -17.74 32.08
CA LEU A 8 -7.18 -16.77 30.98
C LEU A 8 -6.74 -17.43 29.66
N ALA A 9 -5.82 -18.40 29.74
CA ALA A 9 -5.36 -19.15 28.58
C ALA A 9 -6.49 -19.98 27.94
N GLN A 10 -7.35 -20.61 28.74
CA GLN A 10 -8.52 -21.34 28.24
C GLN A 10 -9.51 -20.39 27.55
N GLN A 11 -9.77 -19.22 28.14
CA GLN A 11 -10.65 -18.22 27.54
C GLN A 11 -10.09 -17.67 26.22
N THR A 12 -8.78 -17.44 26.13
CA THR A 12 -8.13 -17.00 24.89
C THR A 12 -8.22 -18.08 23.81
N TYR A 13 -7.95 -19.33 24.16
CA TYR A 13 -8.04 -20.45 23.23
C TYR A 13 -9.47 -20.64 22.69
N GLU A 14 -10.48 -20.58 23.56
CA GLU A 14 -11.89 -20.66 23.17
C GLU A 14 -12.28 -19.54 22.19
N LYS A 15 -11.80 -18.31 22.44
CA LYS A 15 -12.03 -17.18 21.53
C LYS A 15 -11.36 -17.40 20.17
N VAL A 16 -10.13 -17.90 20.14
CA VAL A 16 -9.42 -18.20 18.89
C VAL A 16 -10.15 -19.28 18.09
N CYS A 17 -10.56 -20.38 18.71
CA CYS A 17 -11.32 -21.42 18.02
C CYS A 17 -12.69 -20.92 17.51
N ALA A 18 -13.36 -20.03 18.24
CA ALA A 18 -14.59 -19.41 17.77
C ALA A 18 -14.35 -18.54 16.53
N LEU A 19 -13.27 -17.75 16.52
CA LEU A 19 -12.88 -16.95 15.35
C LEU A 19 -12.52 -17.82 14.15
N GLU A 20 -11.75 -18.90 14.34
CA GLU A 20 -11.42 -19.86 13.28
C GLU A 20 -12.68 -20.49 12.66
N THR A 21 -13.66 -20.85 13.50
CA THR A 21 -14.92 -21.45 13.06
C THR A 21 -15.74 -20.45 12.23
N MET A 22 -15.86 -19.22 12.70
CA MET A 22 -16.56 -18.14 11.97
C MET A 22 -15.89 -17.83 10.64
N LEU A 23 -14.55 -17.76 10.61
CA LEU A 23 -13.78 -17.51 9.40
C LEU A 23 -14.01 -18.61 8.36
N LYS A 24 -13.96 -19.89 8.78
CA LYS A 24 -14.17 -21.02 7.89
C LYS A 24 -15.57 -21.02 7.27
N ALA A 25 -16.60 -20.71 8.06
CA ALA A 25 -17.97 -20.58 7.58
C ALA A 25 -18.12 -19.45 6.53
N HIS A 26 -17.43 -18.33 6.71
CA HIS A 26 -17.44 -17.24 5.73
C HIS A 26 -16.71 -17.59 4.43
N LEU A 27 -15.56 -18.27 4.53
CA LEU A 27 -14.80 -18.70 3.35
C LEU A 27 -15.55 -19.74 2.52
N ASP A 28 -16.22 -20.70 3.16
CA ASP A 28 -17.02 -21.70 2.44
C ASP A 28 -18.28 -21.09 1.79
N ASN A 29 -18.83 -20.01 2.37
CA ASN A 29 -19.95 -19.28 1.75
C ASN A 29 -19.52 -18.48 0.51
N LYS A 30 -18.28 -17.95 0.50
CA LYS A 30 -17.71 -17.17 -0.63
C LYS A 30 -17.45 -17.99 -1.89
N LYS A 31 -17.38 -19.33 -1.82
CA LYS A 31 -17.19 -20.21 -3.00
C LYS A 31 -18.37 -20.23 -3.98
N SER A 32 -19.48 -19.55 -3.67
CA SER A 32 -20.69 -19.50 -4.51
C SER A 32 -20.86 -18.22 -5.33
N VAL A 33 -19.95 -17.25 -5.21
CA VAL A 33 -19.96 -16.08 -6.10
C VAL A 33 -19.17 -16.44 -7.36
N PRO A 34 -19.81 -16.51 -8.54
CA PRO A 34 -19.06 -16.71 -9.77
C PRO A 34 -18.10 -15.53 -9.93
N ASP A 35 -16.85 -15.86 -10.26
CA ASP A 35 -15.79 -14.91 -10.58
C ASP A 35 -16.27 -13.98 -11.70
N GLN A 36 -16.76 -12.80 -11.33
CA GLN A 36 -17.24 -11.78 -12.27
C GLN A 36 -16.10 -11.15 -13.10
N ARG A 37 -14.85 -11.61 -12.94
CA ARG A 37 -13.69 -11.19 -13.74
C ARG A 37 -13.83 -11.47 -15.24
N SER A 38 -14.78 -12.31 -15.68
CA SER A 38 -14.70 -12.84 -17.03
C SER A 38 -15.53 -12.14 -18.12
N LEU A 39 -16.32 -11.08 -17.87
CA LEU A 39 -17.13 -10.49 -18.95
C LEU A 39 -17.46 -9.00 -18.83
N MET A 40 -16.49 -8.17 -18.46
CA MET A 40 -16.48 -6.76 -18.88
C MET A 40 -15.08 -6.49 -19.38
N SER A 41 -14.92 -5.90 -20.57
CA SER A 41 -13.65 -5.33 -21.02
C SER A 41 -13.03 -4.60 -19.83
N GLU A 42 -11.97 -5.16 -19.22
CA GLU A 42 -11.38 -4.61 -18.01
C GLU A 42 -11.01 -3.17 -18.33
N ARG A 43 -11.69 -2.21 -17.70
CA ARG A 43 -11.30 -0.82 -17.89
C ARG A 43 -9.85 -0.74 -17.40
N PRO A 44 -8.95 -0.12 -18.18
CA PRO A 44 -7.57 0.02 -17.75
C PRO A 44 -7.54 0.68 -16.37
N LEU A 45 -6.82 0.04 -15.44
CA LEU A 45 -6.56 0.60 -14.13
C LEU A 45 -5.45 1.64 -14.26
N TYR A 46 -5.71 2.83 -13.73
CA TYR A 46 -4.77 3.95 -13.78
C TYR A 46 -4.18 4.21 -12.40
N LEU A 47 -2.86 4.21 -12.35
CA LEU A 47 -2.03 4.52 -11.19
C LEU A 47 -1.30 5.85 -11.41
N ALA A 48 -0.46 6.24 -10.47
CA ALA A 48 0.50 7.31 -10.66
C ALA A 48 1.90 6.85 -10.28
N THR A 49 2.91 7.47 -10.88
CA THR A 49 4.32 7.28 -10.53
C THR A 49 4.95 8.65 -10.28
N ALA A 50 5.92 8.70 -9.38
CA ALA A 50 6.76 9.86 -9.15
C ALA A 50 8.13 9.38 -8.64
N GLY A 51 9.04 10.33 -8.42
CA GLY A 51 10.32 10.08 -7.76
C GLY A 51 11.10 11.37 -7.62
N PRO A 52 12.24 11.35 -6.92
CA PRO A 52 13.12 12.52 -6.78
C PRO A 52 13.48 13.22 -8.10
N GLU A 53 13.66 12.45 -9.17
CA GLU A 53 13.98 12.95 -10.51
C GLU A 53 12.83 12.76 -11.51
N MET A 54 11.67 12.31 -11.04
CA MET A 54 10.53 11.97 -11.89
C MET A 54 9.26 12.72 -11.44
N PRO A 55 8.71 13.62 -12.27
CA PRO A 55 7.48 14.32 -11.92
C PRO A 55 6.29 13.37 -11.82
N LEU A 56 5.33 13.71 -10.97
CA LEU A 56 4.07 12.97 -10.83
C LEU A 56 3.40 12.77 -12.20
N SER A 57 3.19 11.52 -12.58
CA SER A 57 2.66 11.13 -13.89
C SER A 57 1.65 9.99 -13.74
N VAL A 58 0.62 9.97 -14.58
CA VAL A 58 -0.38 8.88 -14.62
C VAL A 58 0.10 7.75 -15.51
N ILE A 59 -0.01 6.51 -15.04
CA ILE A 59 0.41 5.30 -15.77
C ILE A 59 -0.70 4.26 -15.73
N ARG A 60 -0.65 3.25 -16.60
CA ARG A 60 -1.51 2.07 -16.45
C ARG A 60 -0.88 1.08 -15.47
N LEU A 61 -1.69 0.25 -14.83
CA LEU A 61 -1.22 -0.80 -13.93
C LEU A 61 -0.17 -1.71 -14.58
N GLU A 62 -0.39 -2.10 -15.85
CA GLU A 62 0.53 -2.96 -16.61
C GLU A 62 1.91 -2.33 -16.86
N ASP A 63 2.00 -1.00 -16.82
CA ASP A 63 3.24 -0.26 -17.04
C ASP A 63 4.01 -0.03 -15.70
N ALA A 64 3.42 -0.35 -14.53
CA ALA A 64 4.02 -0.06 -13.22
C ALA A 64 5.44 -0.66 -13.01
N PRO A 65 5.72 -1.92 -13.42
CA PRO A 65 7.06 -2.50 -13.29
C PRO A 65 8.15 -1.78 -14.10
N ASP A 66 7.78 -1.05 -15.16
CA ASP A 66 8.73 -0.27 -15.96
C ASP A 66 9.25 0.96 -15.19
N TYR A 67 8.48 1.44 -14.21
CA TYR A 67 8.85 2.57 -13.34
C TYR A 67 9.39 2.11 -11.99
N LEU A 68 8.83 1.02 -11.45
CA LEU A 68 9.21 0.46 -10.16
C LEU A 68 9.40 -1.06 -10.30
N PRO A 69 10.62 -1.54 -10.58
CA PRO A 69 10.87 -2.96 -10.88
C PRO A 69 10.47 -3.96 -9.79
N CYS A 70 10.37 -3.54 -8.53
CA CYS A 70 9.96 -4.40 -7.40
C CYS A 70 8.43 -4.43 -7.16
N PHE A 71 7.64 -3.68 -7.96
CA PHE A 71 6.21 -3.49 -7.75
C PHE A 71 5.42 -4.81 -7.72
N ASP A 72 4.59 -5.00 -6.68
CA ASP A 72 3.77 -6.20 -6.41
C ASP A 72 4.57 -7.52 -6.26
N GLU A 73 5.90 -7.43 -6.17
CA GLU A 73 6.78 -8.59 -5.99
C GLU A 73 7.56 -8.52 -4.66
N ALA A 74 8.31 -7.44 -4.46
CA ALA A 74 9.20 -7.23 -3.31
C ALA A 74 9.10 -5.81 -2.76
N ASP A 75 8.07 -5.07 -3.15
CA ASP A 75 7.83 -3.70 -2.72
C ASP A 75 7.37 -3.63 -1.27
N LEU A 76 7.63 -2.47 -0.67
CA LEU A 76 7.00 -2.07 0.57
C LEU A 76 5.88 -1.08 0.28
N LEU A 77 4.85 -1.13 1.13
CA LEU A 77 3.68 -0.28 1.02
C LEU A 77 3.67 0.73 2.16
N TYR A 78 3.56 2.00 1.79
CA TYR A 78 3.35 3.11 2.70
C TYR A 78 1.94 3.68 2.49
N GLY A 79 1.16 3.81 3.55
CA GLY A 79 -0.20 4.33 3.47
C GLY A 79 -0.20 5.85 3.56
N ILE A 80 -0.72 6.54 2.54
CA ILE A 80 -0.79 8.01 2.56
C ILE A 80 -1.81 8.45 3.62
N PRO A 81 -1.40 9.20 4.66
CA PRO A 81 -2.28 9.56 5.76
C PRO A 81 -3.53 10.29 5.28
N GLY A 82 -4.70 9.82 5.73
CA GLY A 82 -5.99 10.43 5.40
C GLY A 82 -6.53 10.08 3.99
N LEU A 83 -5.77 9.37 3.16
CA LEU A 83 -6.18 9.00 1.81
C LEU A 83 -6.36 7.48 1.67
N PRO A 84 -7.29 7.01 0.82
CA PRO A 84 -7.39 5.60 0.46
C PRO A 84 -6.35 5.24 -0.62
N ILE A 85 -5.10 5.68 -0.44
CA ILE A 85 -4.00 5.55 -1.39
C ILE A 85 -2.80 4.90 -0.71
N LEU A 86 -2.20 3.94 -1.39
CA LEU A 86 -0.94 3.31 -1.02
C LEU A 86 0.16 3.78 -1.98
N MET A 87 1.35 3.96 -1.43
CA MET A 87 2.60 4.20 -2.15
C MET A 87 3.46 2.95 -2.06
N SER A 88 3.73 2.35 -3.20
CA SER A 88 4.68 1.26 -3.39
C SER A 88 6.07 1.82 -3.69
N TYR A 89 7.11 1.23 -3.09
CA TYR A 89 8.50 1.60 -3.29
C TYR A 89 9.42 0.41 -3.01
N CYS A 90 10.65 0.45 -3.54
CA CYS A 90 11.61 -0.63 -3.27
C CYS A 90 12.34 -0.39 -1.94
N PRO A 91 12.41 -1.39 -1.03
CA PRO A 91 13.13 -1.25 0.24
C PRO A 91 14.60 -0.84 0.07
N GLU A 92 15.25 -1.24 -1.02
CA GLU A 92 16.65 -0.89 -1.31
C GLU A 92 16.86 0.60 -1.63
N GLN A 93 15.78 1.36 -1.82
CA GLN A 93 15.79 2.79 -2.12
C GLN A 93 15.60 3.65 -0.86
N ILE A 94 15.56 3.04 0.33
CA ILE A 94 15.52 3.76 1.59
C ILE A 94 16.93 4.17 1.98
N MET A 95 17.08 5.43 2.37
CA MET A 95 18.29 5.98 2.95
C MET A 95 17.96 6.54 4.34
N ASP A 96 18.62 6.01 5.36
CA ASP A 96 18.43 6.46 6.74
C ASP A 96 19.45 7.53 7.11
N ILE A 97 18.98 8.63 7.69
CA ILE A 97 19.82 9.69 8.25
C ILE A 97 19.34 9.98 9.68
N GLY A 98 20.06 9.43 10.65
CA GLY A 98 19.66 9.52 12.05
C GLY A 98 18.46 8.62 12.34
N GLU A 99 17.37 9.21 12.82
CA GLU A 99 16.11 8.51 13.12
C GLU A 99 15.08 8.64 11.98
N GLU A 100 15.44 9.31 10.90
CA GLU A 100 14.56 9.61 9.77
C GLU A 100 14.93 8.76 8.56
N SER A 101 13.91 8.27 7.84
CA SER A 101 14.07 7.48 6.62
C SER A 101 13.64 8.29 5.40
N TYR A 102 14.40 8.19 4.31
CA TYR A 102 14.14 8.93 3.08
C TYR A 102 14.12 8.01 1.88
N LEU A 103 13.11 8.15 1.03
CA LEU A 103 13.06 7.46 -0.25
C LEU A 103 13.83 8.27 -1.30
N VAL A 104 14.83 7.63 -1.92
CA VAL A 104 15.69 8.23 -2.95
C VAL A 104 15.44 7.66 -4.36
N GLY A 105 14.41 6.81 -4.50
CA GLY A 105 14.02 6.18 -5.76
C GLY A 105 12.58 6.52 -6.18
N PRO A 106 12.15 6.00 -7.34
CA PRO A 106 10.78 6.12 -7.80
C PRO A 106 9.79 5.39 -6.87
N MET A 107 8.53 5.79 -6.96
CA MET A 107 7.41 5.17 -6.27
C MET A 107 6.18 5.09 -7.17
N VAL A 108 5.28 4.14 -6.87
CA VAL A 108 3.99 3.98 -7.55
C VAL A 108 2.86 4.16 -6.55
N PHE A 109 1.90 5.04 -6.87
CA PHE A 109 0.71 5.30 -6.08
C PHE A 109 -0.51 4.61 -6.67
N PHE A 110 -1.29 3.94 -5.82
CA PHE A 110 -2.53 3.28 -6.23
C PHE A 110 -3.62 3.42 -5.18
N ARG A 111 -4.87 3.60 -5.65
CA ARG A 111 -6.03 3.71 -4.78
C ARG A 111 -6.58 2.33 -4.45
N ILE A 112 -6.99 2.17 -3.20
CA ILE A 112 -7.72 0.99 -2.74
C ILE A 112 -9.19 1.33 -2.42
N ASP A 113 -10.09 0.40 -2.69
CA ASP A 113 -11.47 0.49 -2.23
C ASP A 113 -11.61 0.05 -0.77
N HIS A 114 -12.83 0.18 -0.22
CA HIS A 114 -13.16 -0.20 1.15
C HIS A 114 -12.97 -1.69 1.51
N ILE A 115 -12.74 -2.55 0.52
CA ILE A 115 -12.49 -4.00 0.69
C ILE A 115 -11.01 -4.32 0.42
N GLY A 116 -10.21 -3.33 0.01
CA GLY A 116 -8.78 -3.45 -0.26
C GLY A 116 -8.44 -3.80 -1.71
N ASN A 117 -9.38 -3.69 -2.66
CA ASN A 117 -9.05 -3.90 -4.07
C ASN A 117 -8.46 -2.63 -4.68
N THR A 118 -7.44 -2.79 -5.53
CA THR A 118 -6.93 -1.70 -6.36
C THR A 118 -8.00 -1.21 -7.33
N VAL A 119 -8.21 0.11 -7.36
CA VAL A 119 -9.12 0.80 -8.28
C VAL A 119 -8.39 1.98 -8.92
N SER A 120 -8.85 2.46 -10.07
CA SER A 120 -8.21 3.60 -10.74
C SER A 120 -8.20 4.85 -9.87
N LEU A 121 -7.08 5.57 -9.89
CA LEU A 121 -6.98 6.90 -9.30
C LEU A 121 -8.04 7.83 -9.88
N GLN A 122 -8.56 8.70 -9.02
CA GLN A 122 -9.41 9.82 -9.40
C GLN A 122 -8.57 11.07 -9.61
N VAL A 123 -9.09 12.05 -10.36
CA VAL A 123 -8.40 13.34 -10.55
C VAL A 123 -8.15 14.03 -9.20
N ALA A 124 -9.08 13.92 -8.24
CA ALA A 124 -8.90 14.44 -6.89
C ALA A 124 -7.71 13.79 -6.15
N ASP A 125 -7.43 12.51 -6.43
CA ASP A 125 -6.29 11.81 -5.83
C ASP A 125 -4.97 12.40 -6.33
N LEU A 126 -4.89 12.77 -7.61
CA LEU A 126 -3.68 13.38 -8.18
C LEU A 126 -3.34 14.73 -7.54
N TYR A 127 -4.34 15.55 -7.21
CA TYR A 127 -4.11 16.82 -6.51
C TYR A 127 -3.57 16.58 -5.09
N GLN A 128 -4.15 15.62 -4.36
CA GLN A 128 -3.69 15.27 -3.02
C GLN A 128 -2.30 14.63 -3.03
N LEU A 129 -1.97 13.86 -4.07
CA LEU A 129 -0.62 13.31 -4.26
C LEU A 129 0.41 14.41 -4.58
N ALA A 130 0.04 15.42 -5.37
CA ALA A 130 0.91 16.55 -5.63
C ALA A 130 1.21 17.34 -4.35
N GLU A 131 0.19 17.59 -3.52
CA GLU A 131 0.34 18.23 -2.21
C GLU A 131 1.21 17.41 -1.26
N PHE A 132 0.95 16.09 -1.16
CA PHE A 132 1.78 15.18 -0.38
C PHE A 132 3.26 15.23 -0.80
N LEU A 133 3.54 15.15 -2.10
CA LEU A 133 4.90 15.21 -2.63
C LEU A 133 5.56 16.56 -2.34
N GLU A 134 4.84 17.67 -2.44
CA GLU A 134 5.37 19.00 -2.11
C GLU A 134 5.75 19.11 -0.63
N GLU A 135 4.93 18.58 0.27
CA GLU A 135 5.18 18.63 1.72
C GLU A 135 6.31 17.70 2.19
N HIS A 136 6.51 16.57 1.49
CA HIS A 136 7.46 15.52 1.90
C HIS A 136 8.78 15.57 1.12
N SER A 137 8.84 16.33 0.03
CA SER A 137 10.07 16.56 -0.72
C SER A 137 11.07 17.38 0.09
N VAL A 138 12.27 16.85 0.24
CA VAL A 138 13.38 17.51 0.93
C VAL A 138 14.62 17.51 0.05
N ILE A 139 15.47 18.52 0.22
CA ILE A 139 16.80 18.54 -0.40
C ILE A 139 17.80 18.04 0.63
N LEU A 140 18.46 16.94 0.31
CA LEU A 140 19.53 16.35 1.12
C LEU A 140 20.89 16.69 0.50
N MET A 141 21.94 16.66 1.33
CA MET A 141 23.33 16.82 0.86
C MET A 141 24.17 15.62 1.25
N GLN A 142 24.86 15.03 0.27
CA GLN A 142 25.81 13.94 0.47
C GLN A 142 27.05 14.20 -0.39
N GLY A 143 28.24 14.13 0.22
CA GLY A 143 29.50 14.30 -0.53
C GLY A 143 29.70 15.66 -1.21
N GLY A 144 28.93 16.69 -0.84
CA GLY A 144 28.97 18.02 -1.47
C GLY A 144 27.99 18.20 -2.64
N GLU A 145 27.21 17.17 -2.97
CA GLU A 145 26.14 17.23 -3.97
C GLU A 145 24.77 17.24 -3.28
N SER A 146 23.83 17.99 -3.85
CA SER A 146 22.45 18.06 -3.38
C SER A 146 21.53 17.23 -4.27
N PHE A 147 20.61 16.48 -3.66
CA PHE A 147 19.59 15.72 -4.37
C PHE A 147 18.25 15.80 -3.63
N ILE A 148 17.17 15.53 -4.35
CA ILE A 148 15.82 15.49 -3.78
C ILE A 148 15.60 14.10 -3.16
N ALA A 149 14.89 14.04 -2.05
CA ALA A 149 14.40 12.79 -1.48
C ALA A 149 13.00 13.03 -0.91
N ILE A 150 12.24 11.95 -0.73
CA ILE A 150 10.93 12.00 -0.09
C ILE A 150 11.07 11.47 1.34
N ARG A 151 10.80 12.31 2.33
CA ARG A 151 10.83 11.88 3.73
C ARG A 151 9.67 10.92 4.02
N LEU A 152 10.01 9.79 4.63
CA LEU A 152 9.06 8.88 5.27
C LEU A 152 9.04 9.26 6.76
N ASP A 153 7.86 9.47 7.31
CA ASP A 153 7.55 9.83 8.71
C ASP A 153 7.93 8.76 9.74
#